data_AF-A0A958FCK1-F1
#
_entry.id   AF-A0A958FCK1-F1
#
_cell.length_a   1.000
_cell.length_b   1.000
_cell.length_c   1.000
_cell.angle_alpha   90.00
_cell.angle_beta   90.00
_cell.angle_gamma   90.00
#
_symmetry.space_group_name_H-M   'P 1'
#
loop_
_entity.id
_entity.type
_entity.pdbx_description
1 polymer ?
#
loop_
_entity_poly.entity_id
_entity_poly.type
_entity_poly.pdbx_seq_one_letter_code
_entity_poly.pdbx_strand_id
1 'polypeptide(L)'
;KEVQGISREALDQLMKYDYPGNIRELENMIEHAVVFCRGSHITRQDLPVRLTQIPENALLDPLDLQDAYPRKVQAFEKAMLQEALKRSGGNQSAAARLLGITERHLRSRMEKTGMK
;
A
#
# COMPACT_ATOMS: atom_id res chain seq x y z
N LYS A 1 0.98 -4.94 -29.21
CA LYS A 1 0.87 -3.46 -29.15
C LYS A 1 2.15 -2.94 -28.52
N GLU A 2 2.79 -1.93 -29.09
CA GLU A 2 4.04 -1.39 -28.56
C GLU A 2 3.71 -0.09 -27.78
N VAL A 3 3.94 -0.12 -26.47
CA VAL A 3 3.84 1.06 -25.62
C VAL A 3 5.21 1.73 -25.63
N GLN A 4 5.26 2.98 -26.07
CA GLN A 4 6.50 3.76 -26.25
C GLN A 4 6.88 4.57 -25.00
N GLY A 5 5.95 4.76 -24.06
CA GLY A 5 6.26 5.50 -22.84
C GLY A 5 5.09 5.68 -21.89
N ILE A 6 5.35 6.42 -20.82
CA ILE A 6 4.38 6.79 -19.78
C ILE A 6 4.25 8.31 -19.79
N SER A 7 3.02 8.81 -19.79
CA SER A 7 2.73 10.25 -19.65
C SER A 7 3.25 10.78 -18.32
N ARG A 8 3.57 12.07 -18.27
CA ARG A 8 4.10 12.69 -17.06
C ARG A 8 3.12 12.61 -15.88
N GLU A 9 1.83 12.78 -16.15
CA GLU A 9 0.80 12.71 -15.11
C GLU A 9 0.68 11.31 -14.51
N ALA A 10 0.79 10.27 -15.35
CA ALA A 10 0.79 8.88 -14.89
C ALA A 10 2.06 8.57 -14.09
N LEU A 11 3.22 9.04 -14.55
CA LEU A 11 4.49 8.87 -13.85
C LEU A 11 4.46 9.52 -12.45
N ASP A 12 3.95 10.75 -12.35
CA ASP A 12 3.83 11.46 -11.08
C ASP A 12 2.92 10.71 -10.09
N GLN A 13 1.88 10.02 -10.56
CA GLN A 13 1.05 9.18 -9.71
C GLN A 13 1.75 7.90 -9.27
N LEU A 14 2.46 7.25 -10.19
CA LEU A 14 3.27 6.09 -9.86
C LEU A 14 4.34 6.44 -8.82
N MET A 15 4.96 7.61 -8.88
CA MET A 15 5.97 8.03 -7.89
C MET A 15 5.38 8.38 -6.51
N LYS A 16 4.12 8.80 -6.45
CA LYS A 16 3.45 9.16 -5.19
C LYS A 16 2.90 7.97 -4.41
N TYR A 17 2.91 6.79 -5.01
CA TYR A 17 2.33 5.60 -4.42
C TYR A 17 3.39 4.83 -3.63
N ASP A 18 3.10 4.43 -2.39
CA ASP A 18 4.09 3.85 -1.47
C ASP A 18 4.38 2.34 -1.70
N TYR A 19 3.69 1.70 -2.65
CA TYR A 19 3.83 0.28 -3.00
C TYR A 19 3.94 -0.69 -1.79
N PRO A 20 2.92 -0.71 -0.91
CA PRO A 20 2.91 -1.59 0.26
C PRO A 20 3.06 -3.10 -0.07
N GLY A 21 2.70 -3.52 -1.28
CA GLY A 21 2.83 -4.89 -1.79
C GLY A 21 4.21 -5.27 -2.32
N ASN A 22 5.22 -4.39 -2.16
CA ASN A 22 6.55 -4.47 -2.78
C ASN A 22 6.53 -4.25 -4.30
N ILE A 23 7.68 -4.43 -4.96
CA ILE A 23 7.88 -4.18 -6.39
C ILE A 23 6.93 -4.96 -7.31
N ARG A 24 6.38 -6.10 -6.85
CA ARG A 24 5.37 -6.87 -7.59
C ARG A 24 4.07 -6.10 -7.79
N GLU A 25 3.74 -5.19 -6.88
CA GLU A 25 2.56 -4.34 -7.02
C GLU A 25 2.76 -3.33 -8.15
N LEU A 26 3.97 -2.78 -8.31
CA LEU A 26 4.31 -1.94 -9.45
C LEU A 26 4.27 -2.74 -10.75
N GLU A 27 4.84 -3.95 -10.76
CA GLU A 27 4.85 -4.85 -11.92
C GLU A 27 3.42 -5.15 -12.41
N ASN A 28 2.56 -5.67 -11.54
CA ASN A 28 1.15 -5.95 -11.87
C ASN A 28 0.41 -4.71 -12.39
N MET A 29 0.71 -3.55 -11.82
CA MET A 29 0.09 -2.29 -12.18
C MET A 29 0.53 -1.80 -13.57
N ILE A 30 1.81 -1.95 -13.91
CA ILE A 30 2.33 -1.65 -15.24
C ILE A 30 1.80 -2.65 -16.27
N GLU A 31 1.73 -3.94 -15.94
CA GLU A 31 1.13 -4.96 -16.81
C GLU A 31 -0.32 -4.61 -17.14
N HIS A 32 -1.12 -4.26 -16.13
CA HIS A 32 -2.50 -3.81 -16.32
C HIS A 32 -2.55 -2.55 -17.19
N ALA A 33 -1.74 -1.54 -16.90
CA ALA A 33 -1.72 -0.31 -17.68
C ALA A 33 -1.35 -0.55 -19.16
N VAL A 34 -0.43 -1.47 -19.45
CA VAL A 34 -0.08 -1.87 -20.82
C VAL A 34 -1.24 -2.57 -21.53
N VAL A 35 -1.99 -3.44 -20.82
CA VAL A 35 -3.17 -4.13 -21.37
C VAL A 35 -4.29 -3.15 -21.72
N PHE A 36 -4.54 -2.17 -20.85
CA PHE A 36 -5.64 -1.21 -21.01
C PHE A 36 -5.27 -0.02 -21.90
N CYS A 37 -3.98 0.23 -22.13
CA CYS A 37 -3.49 1.29 -22.99
C CYS A 37 -4.06 1.17 -24.41
N ARG A 38 -4.80 2.21 -24.80
CA ARG A 38 -5.38 2.31 -26.14
C ARG A 38 -4.43 2.95 -27.15
N GLY A 39 -3.46 3.74 -26.70
CA GLY A 39 -2.49 4.47 -27.52
C GLY A 39 -1.05 3.95 -27.42
N SER A 40 -0.09 4.80 -27.81
CA SER A 40 1.35 4.54 -27.67
C SER A 40 1.90 4.93 -26.29
N HIS A 41 1.14 5.66 -25.48
CA HIS A 41 1.58 6.16 -24.18
C HIS A 41 0.56 5.80 -23.09
N ILE A 42 1.05 5.32 -21.95
CA ILE A 42 0.23 5.09 -20.75
C ILE A 42 -0.18 6.43 -20.16
N THR A 43 -1.48 6.68 -20.15
CA THR A 43 -2.08 7.87 -19.53
C THR A 43 -2.60 7.56 -18.14
N ARG A 44 -2.93 8.61 -17.38
CA ARG A 44 -3.58 8.48 -16.07
C ARG A 44 -4.87 7.64 -16.10
N GLN A 45 -5.56 7.60 -17.24
CA GLN A 45 -6.82 6.84 -17.39
C GLN A 45 -6.58 5.35 -17.58
N ASP A 46 -5.39 4.96 -18.03
CA ASP A 46 -4.99 3.57 -18.23
C ASP A 46 -4.47 2.94 -16.91
N LEU A 47 -4.14 3.78 -15.93
CA LEU A 47 -3.77 3.34 -14.58
C LEU A 47 -5.00 2.87 -13.81
N PRO A 48 -4.86 1.83 -12.96
CA PRO A 48 -5.97 1.32 -12.16
C PRO A 48 -6.52 2.40 -11.22
N VAL A 49 -7.82 2.30 -10.93
CA VAL A 49 -8.59 3.29 -10.14
C VAL A 49 -7.94 3.61 -8.78
N ARG A 50 -7.23 2.63 -8.22
CA ARG A 50 -6.46 2.74 -6.97
C ARG A 50 -5.41 3.86 -6.96
N LEU A 51 -4.93 4.31 -8.12
CA LEU A 51 -4.03 5.46 -8.26
C LEU A 51 -4.78 6.77 -8.56
N THR A 52 -5.93 6.71 -9.22
CA THR A 52 -6.67 7.90 -9.69
C THR A 52 -7.59 8.49 -8.64
N GLN A 53 -8.07 7.67 -7.71
CA GLN A 53 -8.77 8.11 -6.53
C GLN A 53 -8.08 7.48 -5.32
N ILE A 54 -7.73 8.29 -4.34
CA ILE A 54 -7.57 7.81 -2.97
C ILE A 54 -8.88 8.17 -2.28
N PRO A 55 -10.01 7.43 -2.45
CA PRO A 55 -11.05 7.51 -1.46
C PRO A 55 -10.56 6.66 -0.30
N GLU A 56 -10.44 7.29 0.86
CA GLU A 56 -10.27 6.62 2.17
C GLU A 56 -11.27 5.45 2.34
N ASN A 57 -12.40 5.48 1.60
CA ASN A 57 -13.48 4.49 1.61
C ASN A 57 -13.31 3.29 0.66
N ALA A 58 -12.43 3.31 -0.34
CA ALA A 58 -12.21 2.14 -1.22
C ALA A 58 -11.46 1.00 -0.51
N LEU A 59 -10.85 1.28 0.64
CA LEU A 59 -10.19 0.30 1.51
C LEU A 59 -11.16 -0.71 2.14
N LEU A 60 -12.47 -0.47 2.05
CA LEU A 60 -13.51 -1.21 2.76
C LEU A 60 -14.45 -2.01 1.88
N ASP A 61 -14.28 -2.08 0.55
CA ASP A 61 -15.10 -2.96 -0.27
C ASP A 61 -14.80 -4.43 0.09
N PRO A 62 -15.74 -5.19 0.68
CA PRO A 62 -15.52 -6.59 1.04
C PRO A 62 -15.48 -7.52 -0.19
N LEU A 63 -15.96 -7.06 -1.35
CA LEU A 63 -16.09 -7.85 -2.58
C LEU A 63 -14.92 -7.66 -3.55
N ASP A 64 -14.12 -6.60 -3.40
CA ASP A 64 -12.83 -6.49 -4.09
C ASP A 64 -11.79 -7.35 -3.36
N LEU A 65 -11.58 -8.56 -3.87
CA LEU A 65 -10.60 -9.52 -3.34
C LEU A 65 -9.23 -9.38 -4.01
N GLN A 66 -9.07 -8.52 -5.02
CA GLN A 66 -7.79 -8.31 -5.70
C GLN A 66 -6.93 -7.34 -4.89
N ASP A 67 -5.78 -7.80 -4.41
CA ASP A 67 -4.79 -7.04 -3.61
C ASP A 67 -5.32 -6.44 -2.29
N ALA A 68 -6.59 -6.67 -1.95
CA ALA A 68 -7.21 -6.14 -0.75
C ALA A 68 -6.80 -6.88 0.53
N TYR A 69 -6.56 -8.20 0.48
CA TYR A 69 -6.23 -8.97 1.69
C TYR A 69 -4.89 -8.54 2.33
N PRO A 70 -3.75 -8.52 1.61
CA PRO A 70 -2.48 -8.08 2.19
C PRO A 70 -2.55 -6.65 2.74
N ARG A 71 -3.24 -5.73 2.03
CA ARG A 71 -3.43 -4.35 2.47
C ARG A 71 -4.32 -4.23 3.71
N LYS A 72 -5.45 -4.96 3.77
CA LYS A 72 -6.35 -4.96 4.94
C LYS A 72 -5.64 -5.50 6.17
N VAL A 73 -4.86 -6.57 6.01
CA VAL A 73 -4.01 -7.11 7.09
C VAL A 73 -2.99 -6.08 7.55
N GLN A 74 -2.33 -5.38 6.63
CA GLN A 74 -1.35 -4.34 6.97
C GLN A 74 -1.99 -3.13 7.65
N ALA A 75 -3.14 -2.65 7.17
CA ALA A 75 -3.87 -1.54 7.78
C ALA A 75 -4.35 -1.89 9.18
N PHE A 76 -4.90 -3.09 9.36
CA PHE A 76 -5.30 -3.61 10.66
C PHE A 76 -4.11 -3.73 11.62
N GLU A 77 -3.00 -4.28 11.15
CA GLU A 77 -1.78 -4.39 11.94
C GLU A 77 -1.22 -3.03 12.34
N LYS A 78 -1.19 -2.05 11.42
CA LYS A 78 -0.75 -0.69 11.71
C LYS A 78 -1.61 -0.06 12.81
N ALA A 79 -2.94 -0.24 12.75
CA ALA A 79 -3.86 0.23 13.78
C ALA A 79 -3.59 -0.43 15.15
N MET A 80 -3.34 -1.75 15.18
CA MET A 80 -2.98 -2.45 16.42
C MET A 80 -1.66 -1.94 17.03
N LEU A 81 -0.63 -1.73 16.20
CA LEU A 81 0.66 -1.20 16.65
C LEU A 81 0.51 0.22 17.20
N GLN A 82 -0.25 1.09 16.50
CA GLN A 82 -0.58 2.44 16.96
C GLN A 82 -1.25 2.43 18.32
N GLU A 83 -2.29 1.62 18.49
CA GLU A 83 -3.05 1.56 19.73
C GLU A 83 -2.19 1.02 20.89
N ALA A 84 -1.37 -0.01 20.64
CA ALA A 84 -0.47 -0.56 21.65
C ALA A 84 0.59 0.46 22.10
N LEU A 85 1.16 1.22 21.16
CA LEU A 85 2.11 2.30 21.47
C LEU A 85 1.43 3.43 22.25
N LYS A 86 0.23 3.83 21.84
CA LYS A 86 -0.56 4.87 22.53
C LYS A 86 -0.85 4.48 23.98
N ARG A 87 -1.32 3.25 24.23
CA ARG A 87 -1.57 2.74 25.58
C ARG A 87 -0.30 2.60 26.42
N SER A 88 0.84 2.43 25.77
CA SER A 88 2.13 2.27 26.43
C SER A 88 2.93 3.58 26.55
N GLY A 89 2.36 4.72 26.16
CA GLY A 89 3.05 6.01 26.14
C GLY A 89 4.30 6.02 25.26
N GLY A 90 4.31 5.24 24.17
CA GLY A 90 5.45 5.09 23.27
C GLY A 90 6.51 4.07 23.72
N ASN A 91 6.35 3.41 24.86
CA ASN A 91 7.30 2.38 25.29
C ASN A 91 7.15 1.09 24.45
N GLN A 92 8.13 0.83 23.58
CA GLN A 92 8.12 -0.31 22.65
C GLN A 92 8.08 -1.67 23.38
N SER A 93 8.85 -1.84 24.46
CA SER A 93 8.85 -3.10 25.22
C SER A 93 7.51 -3.34 25.91
N ALA A 94 6.85 -2.30 26.40
CA ALA A 94 5.51 -2.40 27.00
C ALA A 94 4.43 -2.66 25.94
N ALA A 95 4.50 -1.99 24.79
CA ALA A 95 3.59 -2.21 23.67
C ALA A 95 3.70 -3.64 23.13
N ALA A 96 4.91 -4.19 23.05
CA ALA A 96 5.15 -5.56 22.63
C ALA A 96 4.53 -6.57 23.60
N ARG A 97 4.66 -6.32 24.91
CA ARG A 97 4.00 -7.13 25.95
C ARG A 97 2.48 -7.08 25.83
N LEU A 98 1.87 -5.91 25.58
CA LEU A 98 0.43 -5.78 25.38
C LEU A 98 -0.07 -6.59 24.17
N LEU A 99 0.73 -6.64 23.11
CA LEU A 99 0.42 -7.39 21.90
C LEU A 99 0.81 -8.88 21.97
N GLY A 100 1.45 -9.33 23.06
CA GLY A 100 1.90 -10.71 23.20
C GLY A 100 3.03 -11.11 22.24
N ILE A 101 3.82 -10.14 21.76
CA ILE A 101 4.94 -10.35 20.84
C ILE A 101 6.27 -9.91 21.45
N THR A 102 7.39 -10.32 20.85
CA THR A 102 8.71 -9.84 21.26
C THR A 102 8.94 -8.39 20.82
N GLU A 103 9.76 -7.64 21.56
CA GLU A 103 10.15 -6.27 21.18
C GLU A 103 10.81 -6.22 19.79
N ARG A 104 11.65 -7.23 19.47
CA ARG A 104 12.27 -7.37 18.15
C ARG A 104 11.22 -7.50 17.05
N HIS A 105 10.15 -8.27 17.29
CA HIS A 105 9.06 -8.40 16.32
C HIS A 105 8.34 -7.05 16.14
N LEU A 106 8.00 -6.37 17.24
CA LEU A 106 7.35 -5.06 17.20
C LEU A 106 8.18 -4.03 16.43
N ARG A 107 9.48 -3.90 16.73
CA ARG A 107 10.39 -2.98 16.03
C ARG A 107 10.46 -3.28 14.53
N SER A 108 10.58 -4.55 14.15
CA SER A 108 10.58 -4.94 12.74
C SER A 108 9.27 -4.56 12.02
N ARG A 109 8.12 -4.68 12.70
CA ARG A 109 6.84 -4.29 12.12
C ARG A 109 6.67 -2.77 12.04
N MET A 110 7.16 -2.02 13.02
CA MET A 110 7.17 -0.56 13.00
C MET A 110 8.00 -0.01 11.82
N GLU A 111 9.20 -0.56 11.61
CA GLU A 111 10.06 -0.20 10.46
C GLU A 111 9.36 -0.46 9.12
N LYS A 112 8.73 -1.63 8.98
CA LYS A 112 7.99 -2.01 7.76
C LYS A 112 6.73 -1.18 7.52
N THR A 113 6.15 -0.55 8.55
CA THR A 113 4.92 0.24 8.44
C THR A 113 5.18 1.75 8.45
N GLY A 114 6.45 2.17 8.46
CA GLY A 114 6.87 3.58 8.46
C GLY A 114 6.60 4.29 9.79
N MET A 115 6.41 3.54 10.87
CA MET A 115 6.18 4.07 12.20
C MET A 115 7.54 4.23 12.91
N LYS A 116 7.98 5.46 13.18
CA LYS A 116 9.18 5.76 13.97
C LYS A 116 8.80 6.14 15.39
#